data_AF-A0A543CHF1-F1
#
_entry.id   AF-A0A543CHF1-F1
#
_cell.length_a   1.000
_cell.length_b   1.000
_cell.length_c   1.000
_cell.angle_alpha   90.00
_cell.angle_beta   90.00
_cell.angle_gamma   90.00
#
_symmetry.space_group_name_H-M   'P 1'
#
loop_
_entity.id
_entity.type
_entity.pdbx_description
1 polymer ?
#
loop_
_entity_poly.entity_id
_entity_poly.type
_entity_poly.pdbx_seq_one_letter_code
_entity_poly.pdbx_strand_id
1 'polypeptide(L)' 'MFRSRRVRKSEAWEGVVSGKSRRMPDGSNLYHYLDVTFTDGTSKKIRVNGSFWDSLRPGDQIIKQAGSDPVKK' A
#
# COMPACT_ATOMS: atom_id res chain seq x y z
N MET A 1 -7.84 16.96 4.72
CA MET A 1 -6.42 16.79 5.10
C MET A 1 -6.14 15.30 5.30
N PHE A 2 -5.60 14.60 4.31
CA PHE A 2 -5.23 13.19 4.49
C PHE A 2 -3.91 13.14 5.25
N ARG A 3 -3.97 12.87 6.56
CA ARG A 3 -2.79 12.55 7.36
C ARG A 3 -2.23 11.23 6.86
N SER A 4 -1.33 11.28 5.86
CA SER A 4 -0.56 10.12 5.42
C SER A 4 0.43 9.73 6.53
N ARG A 5 -0.09 9.08 7.58
CA ARG A 5 0.74 8.47 8.62
C ARG A 5 1.50 7.35 7.94
N ARG A 6 2.77 7.61 7.56
CA ARG A 6 3.67 6.61 6.98
C ARG A 6 3.58 5.37 7.86
N VAL A 7 3.12 4.26 7.29
CA VAL A 7 3.07 3.00 8.03
C VAL A 7 4.50 2.70 8.47
N ARG A 8 4.73 2.62 9.79
CA ARG A 8 6.05 2.30 10.31
C ARG A 8 6.43 0.91 9.83
N LYS A 9 7.70 0.73 9.45
CA LYS A 9 8.21 -0.54 8.90
C LYS A 9 7.92 -1.72 9.85
N SER A 10 7.91 -1.47 11.16
CA SER A 10 7.67 -2.42 12.23
C SER A 10 6.21 -2.68 12.59
N GLU A 11 5.24 -2.05 11.92
CA GLU A 11 3.82 -2.23 12.24
C GLU A 11 3.21 -3.29 11.32
N ALA A 12 2.61 -4.32 11.92
CA ALA A 12 1.81 -5.32 11.22
C ALA A 12 0.41 -4.75 10.96
N TRP A 13 -0.12 -5.00 9.77
CA TRP A 13 -1.44 -4.53 9.40
C TRP A 13 -2.05 -5.42 8.32
N GLU A 14 -3.37 -5.43 8.30
CA GLU A 14 -4.17 -6.08 7.25
C GLU A 14 -5.10 -5.04 6.64
N GLY A 15 -5.29 -5.11 5.33
CA GLY A 15 -6.20 -4.23 4.63
C GLY A 15 -6.56 -4.74 3.25
N VAL A 16 -7.55 -4.12 2.64
CA VAL A 16 -8.01 -4.41 1.29
C VAL A 16 -7.53 -3.30 0.37
N VAL A 17 -7.02 -3.68 -0.80
CA VAL A 17 -6.66 -2.72 -1.85
C VAL A 17 -7.95 -2.06 -2.33
N SER A 18 -8.15 -0.79 -2.01
CA SER A 18 -9.28 -0.01 -2.53
C SER A 18 -8.96 0.57 -3.91
N GLY A 19 -7.67 0.81 -4.20
CA GLY A 19 -7.27 1.38 -5.46
C GLY A 19 -5.78 1.29 -5.72
N LYS A 20 -5.40 1.68 -6.94
CA LYS A 20 -4.01 1.73 -7.37
C LYS A 20 -3.69 3.09 -7.97
N SER A 21 -2.52 3.62 -7.66
CA SER A 21 -2.04 4.88 -8.21
C SER A 21 -0.57 4.76 -8.58
N ARG A 22 -0.16 5.44 -9.64
CA ARG A 22 1.26 5.62 -9.99
C ARG A 22 1.57 7.10 -9.86
N ARG A 23 2.73 7.44 -9.28
CA ARG A 23 3.12 8.85 -9.11
C ARG A 23 4.63 9.01 -9.23
N MET A 24 5.04 10.11 -9.85
CA MET A 24 6.43 10.57 -9.93
C MET A 24 6.61 11.77 -8.98
N PRO A 25 6.80 11.56 -7.67
CA PRO A 25 6.99 12.67 -6.74
C PRO A 25 8.29 13.45 -7.02
N ASP A 26 9.34 12.80 -7.50
CA ASP A 26 10.65 13.41 -7.79
C ASP A 26 10.84 13.75 -9.28
N GLY A 27 9.82 13.59 -10.14
CA GLY A 27 9.91 13.86 -11.58
C GLY A 27 10.73 12.84 -12.40
N SER A 28 11.59 12.05 -11.76
CA SER A 28 12.52 11.14 -12.45
C SER A 28 12.14 9.66 -12.40
N ASN A 29 11.41 9.22 -11.36
CA ASN A 29 11.02 7.82 -11.18
C ASN A 29 9.52 7.65 -10.95
N LEU A 30 8.88 6.78 -11.73
CA LEU A 30 7.49 6.39 -11.54
C LEU A 30 7.42 5.36 -10.40
N TYR A 31 6.85 5.75 -9.26
CA TYR A 31 6.62 4.83 -8.16
C TYR A 31 5.19 4.28 -8.19
N HIS A 32 5.07 3.05 -7.72
CA HIS A 32 3.81 2.33 -7.61
C HIS A 32 3.26 2.47 -6.19
N TYR A 33 2.02 2.95 -6.09
CA TYR A 33 1.30 3.12 -4.84
C TYR A 33 -0.01 2.33 -4.87
N LEU A 34 -0.32 1.71 -3.74
CA LEU A 34 -1.63 1.11 -3.48
C LEU A 34 -2.37 1.97 -2.48
N ASP A 35 -3.64 2.20 -2.73
CA ASP A 35 -4.57 2.72 -1.74
C ASP A 35 -5.18 1.52 -1.02
N VAL A 36 -4.97 1.47 0.29
CA VAL A 36 -5.30 0.31 1.12
C VAL A 36 -6.22 0.79 2.22
N THR A 37 -7.40 0.19 2.31
CA THR A 37 -8.35 0.42 3.38
C THR A 37 -8.15 -0.64 4.45
N PHE A 38 -7.76 -0.21 5.63
CA PHE A 38 -7.54 -1.07 6.79
C PHE A 38 -8.87 -1.48 7.42
N THR A 39 -8.84 -2.51 8.23
CA THR A 39 -10.00 -2.97 9.04
C THR A 39 -10.53 -1.89 9.98
N ASP A 40 -9.67 -0.95 10.39
CA ASP A 40 -10.01 0.23 11.19
C ASP A 40 -10.80 1.31 10.40
N GLY A 41 -11.07 1.07 9.10
CA GLY A 41 -11.77 2.02 8.22
C GLY A 41 -10.90 3.15 7.69
N THR A 42 -9.65 3.26 8.14
CA THR A 42 -8.68 4.22 7.61
C THR A 42 -8.20 3.77 6.22
N SER A 43 -7.97 4.71 5.30
CA SER A 43 -7.30 4.45 4.01
C SER A 43 -5.88 5.03 4.02
N LYS A 44 -4.87 4.29 3.57
CA LYS A 44 -3.50 4.81 3.38
C LYS A 44 -2.92 4.42 2.04
N LYS A 45 -2.05 5.31 1.53
CA LYS A 45 -1.21 5.04 0.37
C LYS A 45 0.09 4.37 0.77
N ILE A 46 0.37 3.23 0.15
CA ILE A 46 1.53 2.39 0.45
C ILE A 46 2.36 2.23 -0.83
N ARG A 47 3.65 2.57 -0.75
CA ARG A 47 4.59 2.33 -1.85
C ARG A 47 4.93 0.84 -1.89
N VAL A 48 4.84 0.25 -3.06
CA VAL A 48 5.16 -1.16 -3.31
C VAL A 48 6.07 -1.28 -4.52
N ASN A 49 6.64 -2.48 -4.71
CA ASN A 49 7.37 -2.80 -5.94
C ASN A 49 6.39 -2.97 -7.11
N GLY A 50 6.85 -2.69 -8.33
CA GLY A 50 6.07 -2.78 -9.56
C GLY A 50 5.49 -4.18 -9.80
N SER A 51 6.28 -5.24 -9.63
CA SER A 51 5.81 -6.62 -9.83
C SER A 51 4.66 -7.00 -8.88
N PHE A 52 4.74 -6.55 -7.63
CA PHE A 52 3.68 -6.77 -6.65
C PHE A 52 2.44 -5.92 -6.94
N TRP A 53 2.66 -4.66 -7.35
CA TRP A 53 1.58 -3.76 -7.76
C TRP A 53 0.79 -4.31 -8.95
N ASP A 54 1.47 -4.91 -9.93
CA ASP A 54 0.83 -5.47 -11.12
C ASP A 54 -0.02 -6.70 -10.78
N SER A 55 0.48 -7.57 -9.91
CA SER A 55 -0.19 -8.79 -9.44
C SER A 55 -1.47 -8.56 -8.62
N LEU A 56 -1.59 -7.41 -7.97
CA LEU A 56 -2.76 -7.09 -7.14
C LEU A 56 -3.95 -6.57 -7.95
N ARG A 57 -5.14 -6.53 -7.37
CA ARG A 57 -6.33 -5.86 -7.93
C ARG A 57 -7.10 -5.14 -6.83
N PRO A 58 -7.85 -4.07 -7.13
CA PRO A 58 -8.81 -3.52 -6.17
C PRO A 58 -9.76 -4.63 -5.70
N GLY A 59 -9.94 -4.76 -4.39
CA GLY A 59 -10.65 -5.86 -3.73
C GLY A 59 -9.73 -6.96 -3.18
N ASP A 60 -8.46 -7.02 -3.59
CA ASP A 60 -7.52 -7.99 -3.01
C ASP A 60 -7.17 -7.63 -1.57
N GLN A 61 -7.09 -8.66 -0.73
CA GLN A 61 -6.67 -8.54 0.65
C GLN A 61 -5.15 -8.69 0.74
N ILE A 62 -4.52 -7.76 1.46
CA ILE A 62 -3.08 -7.72 1.67
C ILE A 62 -2.77 -7.66 3.15
N ILE A 63 -1.74 -8.39 3.54
CA ILE A 63 -1.24 -8.42 4.91
C ILE A 63 0.23 -8.03 4.89
N LYS A 64 0.61 -7.13 5.79
CA LYS A 64 2.00 -6.83 6.07
C LYS A 64 2.32 -7.25 7.48
N GLN A 65 3.34 -8.08 7.63
CA GLN A 65 3.89 -8.41 8.93
C GLN A 65 4.91 -7.34 9.38
N ALA A 66 5.08 -7.19 10.69
CA ALA A 66 6.07 -6.30 11.27
C ALA A 66 7.48 -6.66 10.75
N GLY A 67 8.18 -5.70 10.14
CA GLY A 67 9.53 -5.91 9.62
C GLY A 67 9.62 -6.59 8.25
N SER A 68 8.51 -7.07 7.69
CA SER A 68 8.46 -7.71 6.36
C SER A 68 7.74 -6.85 5.33
N ASP A 69 7.97 -7.13 4.05
CA ASP A 69 7.24 -6.54 2.95
C ASP A 69 5.77 -7.00 2.93
N PRO A 70 4.84 -6.17 2.43
CA PRO A 70 3.44 -6.57 2.29
C PRO A 70 3.32 -7.73 1.30
N VAL A 71 2.50 -8.72 1.65
CA VAL A 71 2.18 -9.87 0.81
C VAL A 71 0.67 -9.94 0.54
N LYS A 72 0.31 -10.53 -0.59
CA LYS A 72 -1.09 -10.84 -0.92
C LYS A 72 -1.52 -12.02 -0.05
N LYS A 73 -2.69 -11.92 0.56
CA LYS A 73 -3.31 -12.99 1.35
C LYS A 73 -4.01 -13.99 0.42
#